data_AF-A0A381SBR8-F1
#
_entry.id   AF-A0A381SBR8-F1
#
_cell.length_a   1.000
_cell.length_b   1.000
_cell.length_c   1.000
_cell.angle_alpha   90.00
_cell.angle_beta   90.00
_cell.angle_gamma   90.00
#
_symmetry.space_group_name_H-M   'P 1'
#
loop_
_entity.id
_entity.type
_entity.pdbx_description
1 polymer ?
#
loop_
_entity_poly.entity_id
_entity_poly.type
_entity_poly.pdbx_seq_one_letter_code
_entity_poly.pdbx_strand_id
1 'polypeptide(L)'
;MIGVVRALVRRECHSEGVAEESSNPQFGRPFASLRVTAVVPSRLEISGRPRAPETVRGFVYTFFTWRQQGQRRAMSRFTQRLEQASTETKSLVCVGLDPDPTRMPVDSVYEFNQAIVDATAGIVCAYKPNLAFYEALGLPGLEDLHKTIAHIRDSTPGAIIIGDAKRGDIGPSAQAYAKALFQVWGFDAVTINAWGGEDTVTPFLEDETKGVFVWCRGSNPGSADFQDVRITTDDGPMALYRNMALACQQWDTKGNLGLVVGATVPEQLKEIRAVCPNMPFLIPGVGAQGGDLEAAVRLGSDSRGRAALINSSRGIIYASSGRDFAQAAAREAEKLRTSINQVLEADDKGWP
;
A
#
# COMPACT_ATOMS: atom_id res chain seq x y z
N MET A 1 21.69 36.86 51.89
CA MET A 1 20.76 35.81 51.47
C MET A 1 20.29 36.15 50.06
N ILE A 2 20.67 35.30 49.09
CA ILE A 2 20.02 34.94 47.81
C ILE A 2 19.14 36.05 47.15
N GLY A 3 19.38 36.51 45.93
CA GLY A 3 20.17 35.93 44.85
C GLY A 3 20.34 36.88 43.66
N VAL A 4 21.30 36.48 42.83
CA VAL A 4 21.87 37.16 41.67
C VAL A 4 21.00 36.93 40.43
N VAL A 5 20.73 37.98 39.65
CA VAL A 5 20.64 37.86 38.18
C VAL A 5 21.35 39.06 37.56
N ARG A 6 22.52 38.79 36.97
CA ARG A 6 23.31 39.72 36.16
C ARG A 6 22.77 39.68 34.73
N ALA A 7 22.48 40.86 34.19
CA ALA A 7 22.35 41.09 32.76
C ALA A 7 23.69 40.84 32.06
N LEU A 8 23.67 40.17 30.91
CA LEU A 8 24.68 40.35 29.86
C LEU A 8 24.11 39.88 28.52
N VAL A 9 23.69 40.83 27.69
CA VAL A 9 23.44 40.62 26.26
C VAL A 9 24.81 40.58 25.58
N ARG A 10 25.22 39.41 25.07
CA ARG A 10 26.36 39.29 24.17
C ARG A 10 25.92 39.66 22.75
N ARG A 11 26.54 40.71 22.19
CA ARG A 11 26.76 40.89 20.75
C ARG A 11 28.22 40.54 20.48
N GLU A 12 28.45 39.71 19.47
CA GLU A 12 29.67 39.52 18.66
C GLU A 12 29.42 38.27 17.80
N CYS A 13 29.95 38.05 16.61
CA CYS A 13 30.29 38.85 15.42
C CYS A 13 30.81 37.80 14.40
N HIS A 14 30.51 37.99 13.11
CA HIS A 14 31.24 37.49 11.93
C HIS A 14 31.36 35.99 11.62
N SER A 15 30.97 35.63 10.39
CA SER A 15 31.94 35.17 9.37
C SER A 15 31.37 35.34 7.96
N GLU A 16 32.25 35.82 7.08
CA GLU A 16 32.07 36.10 5.66
C GLU A 16 31.88 34.82 4.82
N GLY A 17 31.28 34.98 3.64
CA GLY A 17 31.20 33.96 2.60
C GLY A 17 30.87 34.59 1.26
N VAL A 18 31.92 34.92 0.51
CA VAL A 18 31.87 35.33 -0.90
C VAL A 18 31.45 34.13 -1.75
N ALA A 19 30.49 34.31 -2.65
CA ALA A 19 30.22 33.35 -3.73
C ALA A 19 30.22 34.11 -5.06
N GLU A 20 31.16 33.75 -5.92
CA GLU A 20 31.30 34.20 -7.30
C GLU A 20 30.04 33.83 -8.12
N GLU A 21 29.51 34.83 -8.84
CA GLU A 21 28.53 34.63 -9.89
C GLU A 21 29.21 34.08 -11.14
N SER A 22 28.86 32.86 -11.54
CA SER A 22 28.94 32.44 -12.94
C SER A 22 27.70 31.63 -13.31
N SER A 23 26.71 32.28 -13.93
CA SER A 23 25.58 31.59 -14.56
C SER A 23 25.38 32.08 -16.00
N ASN A 24 25.64 31.18 -16.95
CA ASN A 24 25.24 31.26 -18.36
C ASN A 24 23.70 31.07 -18.45
N PRO A 25 22.95 31.80 -19.31
CA PRO A 25 21.51 31.89 -19.22
C PRO A 25 20.82 30.91 -20.17
N GLN A 26 20.12 29.91 -19.63
CA GLN A 26 19.04 29.23 -20.33
C GLN A 26 18.07 28.62 -19.31
N PHE A 27 16.77 28.85 -19.54
CA PHE A 27 15.61 28.45 -18.73
C PHE A 27 15.22 29.40 -17.58
N GLY A 28 14.42 30.41 -17.94
CA GLY A 28 13.61 31.16 -17.00
C GLY A 28 12.26 30.48 -16.72
N ARG A 29 11.95 30.29 -15.44
CA ARG A 29 10.62 30.50 -14.83
C ARG A 29 10.82 30.94 -13.37
N PRO A 30 10.06 31.92 -12.85
CA PRO A 30 10.33 32.50 -11.55
C PRO A 30 9.82 31.59 -10.41
N PHE A 31 10.67 31.36 -9.40
CA PHE A 31 10.23 30.85 -8.10
C PHE A 31 9.44 31.96 -7.39
N ALA A 32 8.20 31.66 -6.98
CA ALA A 32 7.45 32.51 -6.08
C ALA A 32 8.05 32.37 -4.67
N SER A 33 8.88 33.33 -4.25
CA SER A 33 9.34 33.45 -2.87
C SER A 33 8.18 33.96 -2.00
N LEU A 34 7.66 33.14 -1.09
CA LEU A 34 6.70 33.58 -0.09
C LEU A 34 7.45 34.38 1.00
N ARG A 35 7.32 35.71 0.99
CA ARG A 35 7.77 36.55 2.11
C ARG A 35 6.70 36.53 3.20
N VAL A 36 7.01 35.90 4.33
CA VAL A 36 6.22 36.06 5.56
C VAL A 36 6.70 37.33 6.25
N THR A 37 5.93 38.41 6.12
CA THR A 37 6.15 39.63 6.90
C THR A 37 5.48 39.45 8.26
N ALA A 38 6.26 39.21 9.31
CA ALA A 38 5.75 39.27 10.67
C ALA A 38 5.49 40.73 11.05
N VAL A 39 4.22 41.11 11.18
CA VAL A 39 3.83 42.40 11.76
C VAL A 39 3.90 42.26 13.29
N VAL A 40 4.92 42.85 13.90
CA VAL A 40 5.04 42.98 15.35
C VAL A 40 4.33 44.29 15.76
N PRO A 41 3.22 44.27 16.51
CA PRO A 41 2.65 45.49 17.03
C PRO A 41 3.53 46.03 18.18
N SER A 42 3.99 47.26 18.01
CA SER A 42 4.79 48.01 18.97
C SER A 42 3.93 48.71 20.03
N ARG A 43 4.43 48.70 21.28
CA ARG A 43 4.14 49.56 22.45
C ARG A 43 2.89 49.27 23.30
N LEU A 44 3.17 48.78 24.51
CA LEU A 44 2.39 48.99 25.72
C LEU A 44 2.80 50.35 26.34
N GLU A 45 1.84 51.25 26.53
CA GLU A 45 1.88 52.28 27.57
C GLU A 45 0.76 51.98 28.58
N ILE A 46 1.07 52.06 29.87
CA ILE A 46 0.18 51.76 30.99
C ILE A 46 -0.26 53.08 31.63
N SER A 47 -1.58 53.34 31.69
CA SER A 47 -2.20 54.05 32.82
C SER A 47 -3.74 53.91 32.86
N GLY A 48 -4.29 53.43 33.99
CA GLY A 48 -5.56 53.97 34.56
C GLY A 48 -6.88 53.18 34.49
N ARG A 49 -7.10 52.26 35.46
CA ARG A 49 -8.36 51.87 36.19
C ARG A 49 -9.66 51.44 35.43
N PRO A 50 -10.55 50.63 36.09
CA PRO A 50 -11.16 49.45 35.46
C PRO A 50 -12.59 49.64 34.94
N ARG A 51 -12.95 48.88 33.88
CA ARG A 51 -14.34 48.58 33.51
C ARG A 51 -14.52 47.06 33.27
N ALA A 52 -15.68 46.57 33.72
CA ALA A 52 -16.13 45.17 33.73
C ALA A 52 -16.45 44.64 32.31
N PRO A 53 -16.70 43.33 32.13
CA PRO A 53 -16.29 42.58 30.95
C PRO A 53 -17.28 42.68 29.78
N GLU A 54 -16.77 43.02 28.61
CA GLU A 54 -17.50 42.81 27.35
C GLU A 54 -17.06 41.49 26.72
N THR A 55 -18.07 40.66 26.49
CA THR A 55 -18.13 39.47 25.63
C THR A 55 -17.14 39.48 24.45
N VAL A 56 -16.17 38.57 24.48
CA VAL A 56 -15.40 38.18 23.29
C VAL A 56 -16.31 37.34 22.40
N ARG A 57 -16.95 37.99 21.42
CA ARG A 57 -17.65 37.33 20.31
C ARG A 57 -16.66 37.05 19.18
N GLY A 58 -16.59 35.80 18.76
CA GLY A 58 -16.28 35.42 17.38
C GLY A 58 -14.83 35.06 17.09
N PHE A 59 -14.37 33.90 17.58
CA PHE A 59 -13.37 33.14 16.83
C PHE A 59 -14.08 32.58 15.59
N VAL A 60 -13.84 33.19 14.44
CA VAL A 60 -14.22 32.62 13.14
C VAL A 60 -13.26 31.46 12.90
N TYR A 61 -13.68 30.24 13.24
CA TYR A 61 -13.06 29.04 12.70
C TYR A 61 -13.27 29.08 11.19
N THR A 62 -12.23 29.44 10.44
CA THR A 62 -12.19 29.18 9.02
C THR A 62 -12.07 27.67 8.87
N PHE A 63 -13.20 26.98 8.78
CA PHE A 63 -13.25 25.63 8.27
C PHE A 63 -12.71 25.67 6.84
N PHE A 64 -11.44 25.32 6.67
CA PHE A 64 -10.93 24.88 5.38
C PHE A 64 -11.67 23.58 5.07
N THR A 65 -12.81 23.70 4.40
CA THR A 65 -13.42 22.58 3.73
C THR A 65 -12.45 22.16 2.64
N TRP A 66 -11.77 21.03 2.86
CA TRP A 66 -10.99 20.35 1.85
C TRP A 66 -11.97 19.95 0.75
N ARG A 67 -12.18 20.84 -0.22
CA ARG A 67 -12.96 20.53 -1.40
C ARG A 67 -12.07 19.62 -2.23
N GLN A 68 -12.18 18.30 -2.02
CA GLN A 68 -11.62 17.31 -2.92
C GLN A 68 -12.21 17.58 -4.31
N GLN A 69 -11.51 18.37 -5.12
CA GLN A 69 -11.67 18.33 -6.55
C GLN A 69 -11.03 17.02 -7.00
N GLY A 70 -11.78 15.93 -6.85
CA GLY A 70 -11.45 14.64 -7.43
C GLY A 70 -11.45 14.79 -8.94
N GLN A 71 -10.33 15.22 -9.51
CA GLN A 71 -10.08 14.96 -10.92
C GLN A 71 -10.07 13.43 -11.05
N ARG A 72 -11.06 12.88 -11.78
CA ARG A 72 -11.05 11.47 -12.18
C ARG A 72 -9.79 11.25 -12.99
N ARG A 73 -8.76 10.78 -12.32
CA ARG A 73 -7.50 10.46 -12.93
C ARG A 73 -7.69 9.22 -13.80
N ALA A 74 -7.17 9.24 -15.02
CA ALA A 74 -7.18 8.06 -15.87
C ALA A 74 -6.44 6.91 -15.15
N MET A 75 -7.03 5.71 -15.18
CA MET A 75 -6.42 4.53 -14.55
C MET A 75 -5.07 4.23 -15.20
N SER A 76 -4.07 3.84 -14.40
CA SER A 76 -2.79 3.37 -14.93
C SER A 76 -2.97 2.11 -15.78
N ARG A 77 -1.96 1.77 -16.59
CA ARG A 77 -1.96 0.53 -17.37
C ARG A 77 -2.01 -0.71 -16.47
N PHE A 78 -1.32 -0.70 -15.33
CA PHE A 78 -1.43 -1.77 -14.35
C PHE A 78 -2.87 -1.93 -13.81
N THR A 79 -3.49 -0.84 -13.36
CA THR A 79 -4.84 -0.89 -12.78
C THR A 79 -5.88 -1.31 -13.81
N GLN A 80 -5.72 -0.91 -15.08
CA GLN A 80 -6.55 -1.41 -16.19
C GLN A 80 -6.41 -2.92 -16.37
N ARG A 81 -5.18 -3.45 -16.39
CA ARG A 81 -4.93 -4.90 -16.49
C ARG A 81 -5.52 -5.66 -15.30
N LEU A 82 -5.39 -5.12 -14.09
CA LEU A 82 -5.99 -5.72 -12.89
C LEU A 82 -7.52 -5.76 -12.97
N GLU A 83 -8.16 -4.67 -13.40
CA GLU A 83 -9.61 -4.60 -13.58
C GLU A 83 -10.08 -5.57 -14.68
N GLN A 84 -9.32 -5.68 -15.77
CA GLN A 84 -9.58 -6.65 -16.85
C GLN A 84 -9.49 -8.09 -16.34
N ALA A 85 -8.39 -8.47 -15.69
CA ALA A 85 -8.19 -9.81 -15.13
C ALA A 85 -9.33 -10.20 -14.18
N SER A 86 -9.77 -9.25 -13.35
CA SER A 86 -10.86 -9.46 -12.40
C SER A 86 -12.21 -9.61 -13.11
N THR A 87 -12.45 -8.82 -14.16
CA THR A 87 -13.71 -8.84 -14.92
C THR A 87 -13.85 -10.11 -15.75
N GLU A 88 -12.78 -10.53 -16.45
CA GLU A 88 -12.78 -11.74 -17.28
C GLU A 88 -13.03 -13.01 -16.46
N THR A 89 -12.51 -13.06 -15.23
CA THR A 89 -12.67 -14.21 -14.32
C THR A 89 -13.84 -14.08 -13.36
N LYS A 90 -14.50 -12.91 -13.35
CA LYS A 90 -15.52 -12.52 -12.36
C LYS A 90 -15.07 -12.80 -10.93
N SER A 91 -13.85 -12.37 -10.62
CA SER A 91 -13.13 -12.79 -9.42
C SER A 91 -12.29 -11.67 -8.82
N LEU A 92 -12.30 -11.59 -7.49
CA LEU A 92 -11.32 -10.84 -6.70
C LEU A 92 -10.33 -11.79 -6.00
N VAL A 93 -10.34 -13.08 -6.35
CA VAL A 93 -9.52 -14.09 -5.67
C VAL A 93 -8.07 -13.99 -6.13
N CYS A 94 -7.18 -13.91 -5.14
CA CYS A 94 -5.73 -14.01 -5.33
C CYS A 94 -5.20 -15.26 -4.62
N VAL A 95 -4.67 -16.23 -5.36
CA VAL A 95 -4.08 -17.45 -4.77
C VAL A 95 -2.65 -17.18 -4.37
N GLY A 96 -2.33 -17.34 -3.08
CA GLY A 96 -0.95 -17.27 -2.62
C GLY A 96 -0.22 -18.61 -2.83
N LEU A 97 0.91 -18.58 -3.52
CA LEU A 97 1.75 -19.75 -3.76
C LEU A 97 2.89 -19.74 -2.73
N ASP A 98 2.63 -20.41 -1.61
CA ASP A 98 3.49 -20.46 -0.43
C ASP A 98 3.87 -21.95 -0.16
N PRO A 99 4.67 -22.58 -1.04
CA PRO A 99 4.97 -24.01 -0.97
C PRO A 99 5.84 -24.36 0.24
N ASP A 100 5.41 -25.38 0.97
CA ASP A 100 6.05 -25.94 2.15
C ASP A 100 6.28 -27.43 1.88
N PRO A 101 7.53 -27.86 1.62
CA PRO A 101 7.85 -29.24 1.32
C PRO A 101 7.37 -30.26 2.35
N THR A 102 7.09 -29.83 3.59
CA THR A 102 6.56 -30.73 4.64
C THR A 102 5.06 -30.99 4.53
N ARG A 103 4.36 -30.26 3.65
CA ARG A 103 2.90 -30.28 3.50
C ARG A 103 2.42 -30.62 2.10
N MET A 104 3.28 -30.48 1.09
CA MET A 104 2.94 -30.81 -0.29
C MET A 104 2.77 -32.33 -0.46
N PRO A 105 1.81 -32.78 -1.29
CA PRO A 105 1.61 -34.21 -1.59
C PRO A 105 2.54 -34.73 -2.69
N VAL A 106 3.41 -33.88 -3.23
CA VAL A 106 4.41 -34.18 -4.25
C VAL A 106 5.75 -33.55 -3.85
N ASP A 107 6.86 -34.13 -4.29
CA ASP A 107 8.20 -33.70 -3.86
C ASP A 107 8.67 -32.41 -4.55
N SER A 108 8.19 -32.16 -5.77
CA SER A 108 8.59 -31.01 -6.59
C SER A 108 7.69 -29.79 -6.32
N VAL A 109 8.30 -28.68 -5.90
CA VAL A 109 7.60 -27.39 -5.73
C VAL A 109 6.97 -26.93 -7.04
N TYR A 110 7.69 -27.10 -8.15
CA TYR A 110 7.17 -26.73 -9.47
C TYR A 110 5.95 -27.57 -9.86
N GLU A 111 6.00 -28.89 -9.70
CA GLU A 111 4.86 -29.77 -10.05
C GLU A 111 3.63 -29.48 -9.17
N PHE A 112 3.86 -29.22 -7.87
CA PHE A 112 2.81 -28.80 -6.97
C PHE A 112 2.16 -27.50 -7.45
N ASN A 113 2.96 -26.48 -7.70
CA ASN A 113 2.47 -25.18 -8.18
C ASN A 113 1.79 -25.26 -9.54
N GLN A 114 2.34 -26.00 -10.49
CA GLN A 114 1.77 -26.21 -11.82
C GLN A 114 0.36 -26.79 -11.70
N ALA A 115 0.19 -27.86 -10.93
CA ALA A 115 -1.11 -28.50 -10.75
C ALA A 115 -2.13 -27.58 -10.06
N ILE A 116 -1.69 -26.75 -9.10
CA ILE A 116 -2.55 -25.73 -8.48
C ILE A 116 -2.97 -24.69 -9.52
N VAL A 117 -2.02 -24.13 -10.27
CA VAL A 117 -2.28 -23.09 -11.28
C VAL A 117 -3.23 -23.60 -12.36
N ASP A 118 -2.99 -24.82 -12.88
CA ASP A 118 -3.85 -25.43 -13.90
C ASP A 118 -5.28 -25.63 -13.40
N ALA A 119 -5.45 -26.06 -12.14
CA ALA A 119 -6.74 -26.32 -11.56
C ALA A 119 -7.50 -25.04 -11.17
N THR A 120 -6.80 -23.94 -10.86
CA THR A 120 -7.42 -22.66 -10.50
C THR A 120 -7.46 -21.63 -11.64
N ALA A 121 -6.92 -21.96 -12.81
CA ALA A 121 -6.98 -21.13 -14.00
C ALA A 121 -8.44 -20.81 -14.38
N GLY A 122 -8.73 -19.55 -14.71
CA GLY A 122 -10.09 -19.07 -15.03
C GLY A 122 -11.00 -18.83 -13.82
N ILE A 123 -10.61 -19.24 -12.62
CA ILE A 123 -11.34 -18.96 -11.36
C ILE A 123 -10.79 -17.72 -10.66
N VAL A 124 -9.48 -17.47 -10.80
CA VAL A 124 -8.75 -16.47 -10.02
C VAL A 124 -8.19 -15.37 -10.90
N CYS A 125 -8.14 -14.14 -10.41
CA CYS A 125 -7.63 -13.01 -11.18
C CYS A 125 -6.13 -12.74 -10.93
N ALA A 126 -5.55 -13.33 -9.88
CA ALA A 126 -4.15 -13.15 -9.54
C ALA A 126 -3.52 -14.36 -8.84
N TYR A 127 -2.23 -14.53 -9.06
CA TYR A 127 -1.35 -15.43 -8.29
C TYR A 127 -0.30 -14.62 -7.56
N LYS A 128 0.00 -14.99 -6.32
CA LYS A 128 0.94 -14.28 -5.46
C LYS A 128 1.98 -15.23 -4.86
N PRO A 129 3.04 -15.62 -5.60
CA PRO A 129 4.16 -16.34 -5.01
C PRO A 129 4.84 -15.49 -3.93
N ASN A 130 5.06 -16.09 -2.76
CA ASN A 130 5.80 -15.47 -1.67
C ASN A 130 7.26 -15.90 -1.70
N LEU A 131 8.14 -14.96 -2.02
CA LEU A 131 9.55 -15.24 -2.32
C LEU A 131 10.27 -15.93 -1.16
N ALA A 132 9.87 -15.68 0.09
CA ALA A 132 10.50 -16.30 1.26
C ALA A 132 10.47 -17.85 1.22
N PHE A 133 9.38 -18.44 0.72
CA PHE A 133 9.25 -19.91 0.63
C PHE A 133 10.17 -20.51 -0.42
N TYR A 134 10.47 -19.78 -1.48
CA TYR A 134 11.39 -20.20 -2.53
C TYR A 134 12.85 -19.95 -2.13
N GLU A 135 13.14 -18.78 -1.55
CA GLU A 135 14.47 -18.40 -1.06
C GLU A 135 14.97 -19.38 0.02
N ALA A 136 14.08 -19.87 0.89
CA ALA A 136 14.41 -20.85 1.92
C ALA A 136 14.94 -22.19 1.35
N LEU A 137 14.65 -22.49 0.08
CA LEU A 137 15.11 -23.69 -0.62
C LEU A 137 16.37 -23.44 -1.46
N GLY A 138 16.94 -22.23 -1.41
CA GLY A 138 18.13 -21.84 -2.16
C GLY A 138 17.90 -21.77 -3.68
N LEU A 139 18.95 -22.01 -4.47
CA LEU A 139 18.90 -21.92 -5.93
C LEU A 139 17.83 -22.84 -6.55
N PRO A 140 17.62 -24.10 -6.11
CA PRO A 140 16.55 -24.94 -6.64
C PRO A 140 15.15 -24.31 -6.47
N GLY A 141 14.86 -23.74 -5.30
CA GLY A 141 13.58 -23.06 -5.08
C GLY A 141 13.39 -21.83 -5.97
N LEU A 142 14.46 -21.08 -6.19
CA LEU A 142 14.43 -19.94 -7.12
C LEU A 142 14.23 -20.39 -8.58
N GLU A 143 14.76 -21.55 -8.96
CA GLU A 143 14.48 -22.17 -10.27
C GLU A 143 13.01 -22.61 -10.38
N ASP A 144 12.45 -23.21 -9.33
CA ASP A 144 11.04 -23.60 -9.30
C ASP A 144 10.10 -22.38 -9.32
N LEU A 145 10.50 -21.26 -8.69
CA LEU A 145 9.80 -19.98 -8.82
C LEU A 145 9.82 -19.51 -10.28
N HIS A 146 10.97 -19.55 -10.95
CA HIS A 146 11.10 -19.16 -12.35
C HIS A 146 10.17 -19.98 -13.25
N LYS A 147 10.19 -21.31 -13.11
CA LYS A 147 9.31 -22.23 -13.84
C LYS A 147 7.84 -21.98 -13.54
N THR A 148 7.50 -21.71 -12.28
CA THR A 148 6.13 -21.37 -11.86
C THR A 148 5.64 -20.10 -12.55
N ILE A 149 6.43 -19.02 -12.56
CA ILE A 149 6.05 -17.74 -13.18
C ILE A 149 5.86 -17.92 -14.69
N ALA A 150 6.76 -18.65 -15.35
CA ALA A 150 6.64 -18.96 -16.78
C ALA A 150 5.35 -19.73 -17.07
N HIS A 151 5.06 -20.77 -16.27
CA HIS A 151 3.84 -21.58 -16.41
C HIS A 151 2.56 -20.75 -16.23
N ILE A 152 2.51 -19.83 -15.26
CA ILE A 152 1.36 -18.93 -15.07
C ILE A 152 1.16 -18.05 -16.30
N ARG A 153 2.24 -17.47 -16.84
CA ARG A 153 2.17 -16.62 -18.05
C ARG A 153 1.63 -17.37 -19.26
N ASP A 154 2.01 -18.63 -19.42
CA ASP A 154 1.62 -19.44 -20.57
C ASP A 154 0.18 -19.99 -20.43
N SER A 155 -0.16 -20.50 -19.25
CA SER A 155 -1.46 -21.15 -19.01
C SER A 155 -2.61 -20.18 -18.73
N THR A 156 -2.31 -19.00 -18.18
CA THR A 156 -3.31 -18.01 -17.78
C THR A 156 -2.81 -16.57 -17.98
N PRO A 157 -2.60 -16.14 -19.25
CA PRO A 157 -1.96 -14.87 -19.59
C PRO A 157 -2.68 -13.62 -19.08
N GLY A 158 -3.97 -13.73 -18.76
CA GLY A 158 -4.77 -12.66 -18.17
C GLY A 158 -4.56 -12.46 -16.65
N ALA A 159 -4.03 -13.46 -15.94
CA ALA A 159 -3.85 -13.37 -14.50
C ALA A 159 -2.69 -12.43 -14.12
N ILE A 160 -2.88 -11.66 -13.05
CA ILE A 160 -1.83 -10.80 -12.49
C ILE A 160 -0.88 -11.64 -11.62
N ILE A 161 0.42 -11.53 -11.86
CA ILE A 161 1.44 -12.21 -11.04
C ILE A 161 2.07 -11.22 -10.06
N ILE A 162 1.87 -11.45 -8.77
CA ILE A 162 2.32 -10.56 -7.68
C ILE A 162 3.47 -11.19 -6.91
N GLY A 163 4.67 -10.63 -7.02
CA GLY A 163 5.81 -11.04 -6.21
C GLY A 163 5.66 -10.54 -4.78
N ASP A 164 5.31 -11.40 -3.83
CA ASP A 164 5.26 -11.03 -2.42
C ASP A 164 6.66 -11.10 -1.80
N ALA A 165 7.38 -9.98 -1.90
CA ALA A 165 8.78 -9.85 -1.56
C ALA A 165 9.06 -8.92 -0.37
N LYS A 166 8.13 -7.99 -0.07
CA LYS A 166 8.21 -6.96 0.98
C LYS A 166 9.56 -6.24 1.05
N ARG A 167 10.20 -6.01 -0.11
CA ARG A 167 11.49 -5.30 -0.19
C ARG A 167 11.33 -3.86 0.26
N GLY A 168 12.37 -3.29 0.86
CA GLY A 168 12.43 -1.89 1.27
C GLY A 168 13.86 -1.55 1.59
N ASP A 169 14.43 -0.61 0.85
CA ASP A 169 15.83 -0.18 0.96
C ASP A 169 15.98 1.19 0.29
N ILE A 170 17.14 1.84 0.43
CA ILE A 170 17.39 3.19 -0.07
C ILE A 170 17.92 3.20 -1.51
N GLY A 171 17.56 4.25 -2.26
CA GLY A 171 18.20 4.68 -3.51
C GLY A 171 18.62 3.54 -4.47
N PRO A 172 19.93 3.31 -4.70
CA PRO A 172 20.41 2.29 -5.64
C PRO A 172 19.97 0.86 -5.32
N SER A 173 19.83 0.51 -4.04
CA SER A 173 19.37 -0.82 -3.63
C SER A 173 17.90 -1.03 -4.00
N ALA A 174 17.05 -0.01 -3.79
CA ALA A 174 15.65 -0.06 -4.23
C ALA A 174 15.54 -0.20 -5.76
N GLN A 175 16.38 0.50 -6.52
CA GLN A 175 16.44 0.33 -7.99
C GLN A 175 16.86 -1.09 -8.39
N ALA A 176 17.84 -1.67 -7.70
CA ALA A 176 18.26 -3.05 -7.94
C ALA A 176 17.13 -4.05 -7.63
N TYR A 177 16.38 -3.85 -6.54
CA TYR A 177 15.20 -4.66 -6.24
C TYR A 177 14.09 -4.49 -7.27
N ALA A 178 13.78 -3.26 -7.69
CA ALA A 178 12.79 -3.00 -8.73
C ALA A 178 13.16 -3.71 -10.05
N LYS A 179 14.43 -3.61 -10.46
CA LYS A 179 14.96 -4.35 -11.61
C LYS A 179 14.82 -5.86 -11.43
N ALA A 180 15.24 -6.41 -10.30
CA ALA A 180 15.16 -7.85 -10.04
C ALA A 180 13.70 -8.33 -10.13
N LEU A 181 12.77 -7.66 -9.47
CA LEU A 181 11.38 -8.11 -9.41
C LEU A 181 10.62 -7.90 -10.72
N PHE A 182 10.79 -6.77 -11.39
CA PHE A 182 10.00 -6.45 -12.59
C PHE A 182 10.63 -6.91 -13.90
N GLN A 183 11.98 -6.91 -14.00
CA GLN A 183 12.67 -7.23 -15.25
C GLN A 183 13.24 -8.65 -15.25
N VAL A 184 13.80 -9.11 -14.13
CA VAL A 184 14.38 -10.47 -14.05
C VAL A 184 13.30 -11.50 -13.77
N TRP A 185 12.51 -11.32 -12.71
CA TRP A 185 11.40 -12.21 -12.39
C TRP A 185 10.17 -11.96 -13.26
N GLY A 186 9.99 -10.74 -13.75
CA GLY A 186 8.87 -10.42 -14.61
C GLY A 186 7.54 -10.33 -13.87
N PHE A 187 7.50 -9.98 -12.59
CA PHE A 187 6.24 -9.77 -11.89
C PHE A 187 5.44 -8.61 -12.50
N ASP A 188 4.11 -8.69 -12.44
CA ASP A 188 3.22 -7.60 -12.82
C ASP A 188 3.04 -6.60 -11.67
N ALA A 189 3.07 -7.10 -10.44
CA ALA A 189 3.12 -6.27 -9.25
C ALA A 189 4.01 -6.87 -8.16
N VAL A 190 4.38 -6.06 -7.18
CA VAL A 190 5.23 -6.50 -6.06
C VAL A 190 4.71 -5.95 -4.74
N THR A 191 4.99 -6.65 -3.64
CA THR A 191 4.84 -6.07 -2.30
C THR A 191 6.14 -5.42 -1.83
N ILE A 192 6.03 -4.26 -1.18
CA ILE A 192 7.18 -3.54 -0.61
C ILE A 192 6.89 -3.09 0.82
N ASN A 193 7.95 -2.74 1.56
CA ASN A 193 7.88 -2.11 2.86
C ASN A 193 8.35 -0.65 2.74
N ALA A 194 7.47 0.30 3.03
CA ALA A 194 7.74 1.74 2.90
C ALA A 194 8.22 2.40 4.21
N TRP A 195 8.72 1.63 5.17
CA TRP A 195 9.25 2.14 6.43
C TRP A 195 10.30 3.25 6.23
N GLY A 196 11.12 3.16 5.18
CA GLY A 196 12.16 4.13 4.88
C GLY A 196 11.68 5.44 4.26
N GLY A 197 10.39 5.57 3.89
CA GLY A 197 9.84 6.77 3.27
C GLY A 197 9.78 6.72 1.74
N GLU A 198 9.41 7.85 1.14
CA GLU A 198 9.08 7.97 -0.29
C GLU A 198 10.19 7.49 -1.22
N ASP A 199 11.43 7.86 -0.93
CA ASP A 199 12.60 7.56 -1.75
C ASP A 199 12.91 6.04 -1.83
N THR A 200 12.42 5.25 -0.88
CA THR A 200 12.46 3.78 -0.91
C THR A 200 11.37 3.15 -1.77
N VAL A 201 10.31 3.92 -2.08
CA VAL A 201 9.13 3.50 -2.85
C VAL A 201 9.23 3.95 -4.31
N THR A 202 9.67 5.19 -4.56
CA THR A 202 9.71 5.81 -5.90
C THR A 202 10.35 4.94 -6.97
N PRO A 203 11.48 4.23 -6.73
CA PRO A 203 12.09 3.37 -7.76
C PRO A 203 11.17 2.27 -8.29
N PHE A 204 10.23 1.78 -7.47
CA PHE A 204 9.27 0.76 -7.90
C PHE A 204 8.10 1.35 -8.70
N LEU A 205 7.81 2.64 -8.54
CA LEU A 205 6.72 3.35 -9.20
C LEU A 205 7.13 3.92 -10.57
N GLU A 206 8.35 3.68 -11.05
CA GLU A 206 8.84 4.26 -12.30
C GLU A 206 8.03 3.82 -13.53
N ASP A 207 7.64 2.54 -13.58
CA ASP A 207 6.89 1.92 -14.68
C ASP A 207 5.39 1.80 -14.34
N GLU A 208 4.55 2.59 -15.02
CA GLU A 208 3.09 2.59 -14.84
C GLU A 208 2.38 1.30 -15.32
N THR A 209 3.10 0.42 -16.03
CA THR A 209 2.60 -0.91 -16.41
C THR A 209 2.72 -1.93 -15.28
N LYS A 210 3.45 -1.58 -14.21
CA LYS A 210 3.69 -2.40 -13.02
C LYS A 210 2.94 -1.87 -11.82
N GLY A 211 2.54 -2.76 -10.92
CA GLY A 211 1.87 -2.44 -9.66
C GLY A 211 2.79 -2.53 -8.45
N VAL A 212 2.54 -1.69 -7.44
CA VAL A 212 3.30 -1.70 -6.18
C VAL A 212 2.34 -1.72 -5.01
N PHE A 213 2.38 -2.75 -4.18
CA PHE A 213 1.56 -2.86 -2.97
C PHE A 213 2.40 -2.57 -1.73
N VAL A 214 2.17 -1.42 -1.09
CA VAL A 214 2.87 -1.04 0.15
C VAL A 214 2.26 -1.76 1.34
N TRP A 215 3.09 -2.39 2.17
CA TRP A 215 2.64 -2.99 3.42
C TRP A 215 2.19 -1.93 4.43
N CYS A 216 0.89 -1.67 4.47
CA CYS A 216 0.30 -0.56 5.23
C CYS A 216 -0.20 -1.01 6.61
N ARG A 217 -1.07 -2.03 6.64
CA ARG A 217 -1.57 -2.61 7.90
C ARG A 217 -1.61 -4.14 7.80
N GLY A 218 -0.70 -4.82 8.48
CA GLY A 218 -0.59 -6.28 8.44
C GLY A 218 -1.75 -7.01 9.12
N SER A 219 -1.97 -8.27 8.73
CA SER A 219 -2.98 -9.14 9.36
C SER A 219 -2.46 -9.91 10.58
N ASN A 220 -1.14 -9.92 10.80
CA ASN A 220 -0.48 -10.63 11.90
C ASN A 220 -0.64 -9.88 13.24
N PRO A 221 -0.68 -10.54 14.41
CA PRO A 221 -0.87 -9.85 15.70
C PRO A 221 0.14 -8.72 15.99
N GLY A 222 1.45 -8.97 15.81
CA GLY A 222 2.51 -7.98 16.10
C GLY A 222 2.57 -6.77 15.15
N SER A 223 1.65 -6.68 14.20
CA SER A 223 1.51 -5.49 13.35
C SER A 223 1.07 -4.26 14.15
N ALA A 224 0.29 -4.46 15.23
CA ALA A 224 -0.16 -3.38 16.11
C ALA A 224 0.98 -2.66 16.83
N ASP A 225 2.11 -3.35 17.07
CA ASP A 225 3.26 -2.85 17.84
C ASP A 225 3.79 -1.51 17.33
N PHE A 226 3.77 -1.32 16.00
CA PHE A 226 4.16 -0.06 15.37
C PHE A 226 3.04 0.58 14.57
N GLN A 227 2.22 -0.21 13.87
CA GLN A 227 1.29 0.34 12.89
C GLN A 227 0.11 1.05 13.58
N ASP A 228 -0.26 0.64 14.80
CA ASP A 228 -1.33 1.28 15.58
C ASP A 228 -0.83 2.38 16.52
N VAL A 229 0.48 2.63 16.56
CA VAL A 229 1.07 3.70 17.37
C VAL A 229 0.49 5.05 16.91
N ARG A 230 0.01 5.83 17.87
CA ARG A 230 -0.49 7.17 17.62
C ARG A 230 0.67 8.14 17.48
N ILE A 231 0.67 8.87 16.38
CA ILE A 231 1.61 9.96 16.07
C ILE A 231 0.86 11.29 16.02
N THR A 232 1.59 12.39 16.17
CA THR A 232 1.05 13.74 15.95
C THR A 232 1.51 14.23 14.58
N THR A 233 0.56 14.67 13.76
CA THR A 233 0.81 15.31 12.45
C THR A 233 0.25 16.73 12.48
N ASP A 234 0.48 17.50 11.42
CA ASP A 234 -0.12 18.84 11.26
C ASP A 234 -1.66 18.79 11.24
N ASP A 235 -2.25 17.68 10.79
CA ASP A 235 -3.70 17.42 10.77
C ASP A 235 -4.24 16.83 12.09
N GLY A 236 -3.39 16.76 13.13
CA GLY A 236 -3.71 16.22 14.44
C GLY A 236 -3.24 14.77 14.67
N PRO A 237 -3.66 14.15 15.78
CA PRO A 237 -3.22 12.81 16.16
C PRO A 237 -3.87 11.74 15.28
N MET A 238 -3.07 10.79 14.79
CA MET A 238 -3.58 9.62 14.04
C MET A 238 -2.68 8.40 14.22
N ALA A 239 -3.18 7.21 13.87
CA ALA A 239 -2.38 5.99 13.87
C ALA A 239 -1.36 5.99 12.70
N LEU A 240 -0.20 5.35 12.92
CA LEU A 240 0.87 5.28 11.92
C LEU A 240 0.42 4.64 10.61
N TYR A 241 -0.41 3.59 10.63
CA TYR A 241 -0.95 2.99 9.40
C TYR A 241 -1.78 3.99 8.59
N ARG A 242 -2.50 4.89 9.25
CA ARG A 242 -3.34 5.89 8.58
C ARG A 242 -2.47 6.96 7.93
N ASN A 243 -1.40 7.35 8.61
CA ASN A 243 -0.39 8.24 8.04
C ASN A 243 0.31 7.59 6.83
N MET A 244 0.64 6.30 6.92
CA MET A 244 1.20 5.53 5.79
C MET A 244 0.24 5.53 4.58
N ALA A 245 -1.06 5.32 4.79
CA ALA A 245 -2.07 5.37 3.73
C ALA A 245 -2.16 6.77 3.07
N LEU A 246 -2.14 7.84 3.88
CA LEU A 246 -2.12 9.22 3.38
C LEU A 246 -0.86 9.51 2.56
N ALA A 247 0.31 9.09 3.05
CA ALA A 247 1.57 9.26 2.34
C ALA A 247 1.55 8.51 1.00
N CYS A 248 1.11 7.26 0.99
CA CYS A 248 0.95 6.46 -0.22
C CYS A 248 0.00 7.12 -1.23
N GLN A 249 -1.10 7.74 -0.77
CA GLN A 249 -2.00 8.52 -1.63
C GLN A 249 -1.27 9.66 -2.35
N GLN A 250 -0.37 10.34 -1.65
CA GLN A 250 0.43 11.43 -2.22
C GLN A 250 1.51 10.92 -3.17
N TRP A 251 2.16 9.80 -2.83
CA TRP A 251 3.23 9.19 -3.63
C TRP A 251 2.72 8.53 -4.91
N ASP A 252 1.44 8.19 -4.99
CA ASP A 252 0.82 7.56 -6.16
C ASP A 252 0.62 8.53 -7.32
N THR A 253 1.73 9.08 -7.81
CA THR A 253 1.79 10.03 -8.93
C THR A 253 1.62 9.36 -10.28
N LYS A 254 1.38 8.04 -10.37
CA LYS A 254 1.11 7.28 -11.61
C LYS A 254 -0.13 6.41 -11.59
N GLY A 255 -0.82 6.26 -10.45
CA GLY A 255 -2.05 5.47 -10.35
C GLY A 255 -1.80 3.97 -10.32
N ASN A 256 -0.59 3.54 -9.93
CA ASN A 256 -0.13 2.16 -9.92
C ASN A 256 0.34 1.70 -8.53
N LEU A 257 0.10 2.49 -7.49
CA LEU A 257 0.29 2.12 -6.09
C LEU A 257 -1.01 1.54 -5.50
N GLY A 258 -0.87 0.43 -4.79
CA GLY A 258 -1.87 -0.19 -3.95
C GLY A 258 -1.37 -0.40 -2.52
N LEU A 259 -2.24 -0.89 -1.64
CA LEU A 259 -1.93 -1.12 -0.23
C LEU A 259 -2.16 -2.58 0.16
N VAL A 260 -1.30 -3.12 1.02
CA VAL A 260 -1.56 -4.39 1.72
C VAL A 260 -2.22 -4.08 3.06
N VAL A 261 -3.45 -4.55 3.23
CA VAL A 261 -4.28 -4.32 4.43
C VAL A 261 -4.93 -5.62 4.88
N GLY A 262 -4.72 -6.03 6.11
CA GLY A 262 -5.20 -7.32 6.62
C GLY A 262 -6.73 -7.41 6.76
N ALA A 263 -7.30 -8.59 6.45
CA ALA A 263 -8.72 -8.89 6.68
C ALA A 263 -9.10 -8.99 8.17
N THR A 264 -8.13 -9.10 9.07
CA THR A 264 -8.33 -9.25 10.52
C THR A 264 -8.56 -7.93 11.26
N VAL A 265 -8.52 -6.79 10.55
CA VAL A 265 -8.60 -5.43 11.10
C VAL A 265 -9.66 -4.59 10.37
N PRO A 266 -10.96 -4.95 10.45
CA PRO A 266 -12.02 -4.36 9.62
C PRO A 266 -12.19 -2.84 9.80
N GLU A 267 -12.06 -2.32 11.03
CA GLU A 267 -12.16 -0.88 11.27
C GLU A 267 -11.01 -0.12 10.60
N GLN A 268 -9.78 -0.61 10.71
CA GLN A 268 -8.62 -0.03 10.03
C GLN A 268 -8.74 -0.15 8.51
N LEU A 269 -9.28 -1.27 8.00
CA LEU A 269 -9.54 -1.45 6.57
C LEU A 269 -10.53 -0.40 6.04
N LYS A 270 -11.61 -0.15 6.79
CA LYS A 270 -12.59 0.91 6.48
C LYS A 270 -11.98 2.30 6.49
N GLU A 271 -11.16 2.61 7.51
CA GLU A 271 -10.46 3.90 7.59
C GLU A 271 -9.51 4.11 6.42
N ILE A 272 -8.72 3.08 6.05
CA ILE A 272 -7.78 3.14 4.94
C ILE A 272 -8.54 3.27 3.60
N ARG A 273 -9.65 2.54 3.39
CA ARG A 273 -10.50 2.70 2.19
C ARG A 273 -11.07 4.11 2.07
N ALA A 274 -11.45 4.74 3.18
CA ALA A 274 -11.92 6.14 3.17
C ALA A 274 -10.82 7.13 2.76
N VAL A 275 -9.56 6.88 3.15
CA VAL A 275 -8.40 7.68 2.74
C VAL A 275 -8.03 7.42 1.27
N CYS A 276 -8.05 6.16 0.86
CA CYS A 276 -7.58 5.70 -0.45
C CYS A 276 -8.75 5.08 -1.25
N PRO A 277 -9.74 5.86 -1.71
CA PRO A 277 -11.00 5.32 -2.24
C PRO A 277 -10.84 4.45 -3.49
N ASN A 278 -9.87 4.77 -4.36
CA ASN A 278 -9.69 4.10 -5.65
C ASN A 278 -8.44 3.20 -5.74
N MET A 279 -7.60 3.17 -4.71
CA MET A 279 -6.36 2.37 -4.74
C MET A 279 -6.67 0.88 -4.65
N PRO A 280 -5.99 0.03 -5.44
CA PRO A 280 -6.08 -1.42 -5.27
C PRO A 280 -5.59 -1.87 -3.89
N PHE A 281 -6.38 -2.68 -3.17
CA PHE A 281 -5.94 -3.31 -1.93
C PHE A 281 -5.64 -4.78 -2.14
N LEU A 282 -4.48 -5.24 -1.65
CA LEU A 282 -4.18 -6.65 -1.47
C LEU A 282 -4.53 -7.01 -0.02
N ILE A 283 -5.50 -7.91 0.15
CA ILE A 283 -6.13 -8.20 1.44
C ILE A 283 -5.83 -9.65 1.85
N PRO A 284 -4.72 -9.89 2.58
CA PRO A 284 -4.42 -11.20 3.14
C PRO A 284 -5.21 -11.45 4.43
N GLY A 285 -5.34 -12.73 4.78
CA GLY A 285 -5.80 -13.14 6.12
C GLY A 285 -7.24 -13.62 6.20
N VAL A 286 -7.95 -13.69 5.07
CA VAL A 286 -9.23 -14.41 5.01
C VAL A 286 -9.01 -15.91 5.22
N GLY A 287 -9.88 -16.55 6.01
CA GLY A 287 -9.82 -17.99 6.28
C GLY A 287 -8.79 -18.35 7.36
N ALA A 288 -7.56 -18.70 6.95
CA ALA A 288 -6.55 -19.30 7.85
C ALA A 288 -6.09 -18.41 9.03
N GLN A 289 -6.36 -17.10 8.97
CA GLN A 289 -6.07 -16.16 10.06
C GLN A 289 -7.34 -15.62 10.73
N GLY A 290 -8.50 -16.19 10.39
CA GLY A 290 -9.79 -15.81 10.98
C GLY A 290 -10.35 -14.47 10.49
N GLY A 291 -9.81 -13.89 9.41
CA GLY A 291 -10.36 -12.68 8.81
C GLY A 291 -11.78 -12.89 8.28
N ASP A 292 -12.66 -11.93 8.57
CA ASP A 292 -14.05 -11.91 8.11
C ASP A 292 -14.09 -11.58 6.60
N LEU A 293 -14.54 -12.54 5.80
CA LEU A 293 -14.64 -12.40 4.35
C LEU A 293 -15.63 -11.30 3.95
N GLU A 294 -16.80 -11.24 4.59
CA GLU A 294 -17.83 -10.29 4.22
C GLU A 294 -17.36 -8.86 4.51
N ALA A 295 -16.78 -8.65 5.70
CA ALA A 295 -16.18 -7.37 6.05
C ALA A 295 -15.01 -7.01 5.10
N ALA A 296 -14.15 -7.98 4.76
CA ALA A 296 -13.04 -7.76 3.84
C ALA A 296 -13.52 -7.32 2.44
N VAL A 297 -14.60 -7.89 1.91
CA VAL A 297 -15.16 -7.50 0.62
C VAL A 297 -15.82 -6.12 0.70
N ARG A 298 -16.71 -5.90 1.67
CA ARG A 298 -17.49 -4.66 1.81
C ARG A 298 -16.63 -3.44 2.11
N LEU A 299 -15.65 -3.60 3.00
CA LEU A 299 -14.78 -2.52 3.47
C LEU A 299 -13.52 -2.39 2.62
N GLY A 300 -13.11 -3.47 1.95
CA GLY A 300 -11.90 -3.52 1.15
C GLY A 300 -12.09 -3.12 -0.30
N SER A 301 -13.27 -3.29 -0.90
CA SER A 301 -13.52 -2.94 -2.31
C SER A 301 -13.83 -1.45 -2.48
N ASP A 302 -13.59 -0.91 -3.68
CA ASP A 302 -14.02 0.44 -4.05
C ASP A 302 -15.56 0.55 -4.18
N SER A 303 -16.07 1.74 -4.52
CA SER A 303 -17.50 1.98 -4.69
C SER A 303 -18.16 1.12 -5.78
N ARG A 304 -17.38 0.54 -6.69
CA ARG A 304 -17.83 -0.34 -7.78
C ARG A 304 -17.71 -1.83 -7.42
N GLY A 305 -17.23 -2.16 -6.21
CA GLY A 305 -16.92 -3.55 -5.85
C GLY A 305 -15.68 -4.09 -6.56
N ARG A 306 -14.71 -3.22 -6.87
CA ARG A 306 -13.43 -3.54 -7.53
C ARG A 306 -12.26 -3.08 -6.66
N ALA A 307 -11.06 -3.03 -7.23
CA ALA A 307 -9.84 -2.54 -6.57
C ALA A 307 -9.53 -3.27 -5.23
N ALA A 308 -9.83 -4.57 -5.17
CA ALA A 308 -9.48 -5.44 -4.06
C ALA A 308 -9.04 -6.81 -4.58
N LEU A 309 -8.06 -7.40 -3.91
CA LEU A 309 -7.57 -8.76 -4.13
C LEU A 309 -7.63 -9.50 -2.80
N ILE A 310 -8.58 -10.42 -2.66
CA ILE A 310 -8.75 -11.24 -1.47
C ILE A 310 -7.78 -12.42 -1.57
N ASN A 311 -6.70 -12.36 -0.78
CA ASN A 311 -5.66 -13.37 -0.84
C ASN A 311 -5.93 -14.54 0.12
N SER A 312 -5.89 -15.75 -0.43
CA SER A 312 -5.86 -16.99 0.34
C SER A 312 -4.76 -17.90 -0.22
N SER A 313 -3.82 -18.29 0.65
CA SER A 313 -2.81 -19.30 0.31
C SER A 313 -3.19 -20.64 0.90
N ARG A 314 -2.92 -20.84 2.20
CA ARG A 314 -3.09 -22.12 2.89
C ARG A 314 -4.50 -22.71 2.80
N GLY A 315 -5.53 -21.86 2.76
CA GLY A 315 -6.92 -22.32 2.63
C GLY A 315 -7.26 -22.90 1.25
N ILE A 316 -6.43 -22.62 0.24
CA ILE A 316 -6.59 -23.13 -1.14
C ILE A 316 -5.55 -24.22 -1.41
N ILE A 317 -4.25 -23.89 -1.33
CA ILE A 317 -3.19 -24.77 -1.81
C ILE A 317 -3.01 -26.04 -0.95
N TYR A 318 -3.48 -26.01 0.31
CA TYR A 318 -3.46 -27.17 1.21
C TYR A 318 -4.87 -27.63 1.61
N ALA A 319 -5.86 -27.41 0.74
CA ALA A 319 -7.21 -27.91 0.94
C ALA A 319 -7.29 -29.46 1.00
N SER A 320 -6.31 -30.16 0.43
CA SER A 320 -6.08 -31.59 0.60
C SER A 320 -4.58 -31.91 0.60
N SER A 321 -4.20 -32.99 1.28
CA SER A 321 -2.85 -33.58 1.27
C SER A 321 -2.80 -34.89 0.45
N GLY A 322 -3.87 -35.22 -0.26
CA GLY A 322 -3.99 -36.43 -1.08
C GLY A 322 -3.68 -36.17 -2.56
N ARG A 323 -3.91 -37.19 -3.39
CA ARG A 323 -3.76 -37.08 -4.86
C ARG A 323 -4.75 -36.10 -5.50
N ASP A 324 -5.81 -35.71 -4.78
CA ASP A 324 -6.83 -34.78 -5.25
C ASP A 324 -6.53 -33.30 -4.89
N PHE A 325 -5.31 -32.98 -4.43
CA PHE A 325 -4.94 -31.65 -3.93
C PHE A 325 -5.27 -30.51 -4.91
N ALA A 326 -5.00 -30.72 -6.20
CA ALA A 326 -5.29 -29.73 -7.23
C ALA A 326 -6.82 -29.49 -7.37
N GLN A 327 -7.61 -30.57 -7.39
CA GLN A 327 -9.08 -30.46 -7.44
C GLN A 327 -9.64 -29.85 -6.13
N ALA A 328 -9.04 -30.15 -4.98
CA ALA A 328 -9.42 -29.53 -3.72
C ALA A 328 -9.13 -28.03 -3.71
N ALA A 329 -7.98 -27.60 -4.23
CA ALA A 329 -7.63 -26.20 -4.39
C ALA A 329 -8.62 -25.48 -5.32
N ALA A 330 -8.98 -26.08 -6.46
CA ALA A 330 -9.99 -25.54 -7.36
C ALA A 330 -11.35 -25.36 -6.67
N ARG A 331 -11.81 -26.34 -5.88
CA ARG A 331 -13.05 -26.26 -5.12
C ARG A 331 -13.05 -25.11 -4.11
N GLU A 332 -11.97 -24.95 -3.34
CA GLU A 332 -11.89 -23.86 -2.35
C GLU A 332 -11.69 -22.48 -3.00
N ALA A 333 -10.99 -22.40 -4.14
CA ALA A 333 -10.91 -21.17 -4.93
C ALA A 333 -12.28 -20.75 -5.48
N GLU A 334 -13.04 -21.70 -6.04
CA GLU A 334 -14.38 -21.46 -6.59
C GLU A 334 -15.37 -21.05 -5.50
N LYS A 335 -15.31 -21.72 -4.35
CA LYS A 335 -16.12 -21.39 -3.17
C LYS A 335 -15.82 -19.97 -2.70
N LEU A 336 -14.55 -19.59 -2.59
CA LEU A 336 -14.15 -18.24 -2.20
C LEU A 336 -14.66 -17.20 -3.22
N ARG A 337 -14.50 -17.46 -4.53
CA ARG A 337 -15.03 -16.59 -5.59
C ARG A 337 -16.55 -16.43 -5.47
N THR A 338 -17.27 -17.53 -5.28
CA THR A 338 -18.73 -17.54 -5.13
C THR A 338 -19.16 -16.71 -3.91
N SER A 339 -18.53 -16.91 -2.76
CA SER A 339 -18.85 -16.13 -1.55
C SER A 339 -18.54 -14.65 -1.71
N ILE A 340 -17.44 -14.27 -2.38
CA ILE A 340 -17.16 -12.86 -2.71
C ILE A 340 -18.27 -12.29 -3.60
N ASN A 341 -18.63 -13.00 -4.66
CA ASN A 341 -19.63 -12.53 -5.61
C ASN A 341 -21.01 -12.38 -4.97
N GLN A 342 -21.40 -13.27 -4.05
CA GLN A 342 -22.64 -13.13 -3.28
C GLN A 342 -22.66 -11.84 -2.44
N VAL A 343 -21.54 -11.47 -1.81
CA VAL A 343 -21.43 -10.21 -1.05
C VAL A 343 -21.52 -9.00 -1.98
N LEU A 344 -20.87 -9.06 -3.15
CA LEU A 344 -20.94 -7.99 -4.15
C LEU A 344 -22.36 -7.84 -4.73
N GLU A 345 -23.03 -8.93 -5.05
CA GLU A 345 -24.40 -8.96 -5.56
C GLU A 345 -25.40 -8.43 -4.54
N ALA A 346 -25.25 -8.78 -3.26
CA ALA A 346 -26.07 -8.27 -2.17
C ALA A 346 -25.95 -6.73 -1.98
N ASP A 347 -24.88 -6.13 -2.52
CA ASP A 347 -24.60 -4.69 -2.50
C ASP A 347 -24.88 -3.99 -3.85
N ASP A 348 -25.53 -4.67 -4.79
CA ASP A 348 -25.74 -4.18 -6.16
C ASP A 348 -24.43 -3.83 -6.90
N LYS A 349 -23.32 -4.51 -6.54
CA LYS A 349 -21.96 -4.35 -7.08
C LYS A 349 -21.46 -5.58 -7.84
N GLY A 350 -22.40 -6.39 -8.34
CA GLY A 350 -22.11 -7.60 -9.12
C GLY A 350 -21.23 -7.33 -10.35
N TRP A 351 -20.76 -8.40 -10.98
CA TRP A 351 -20.03 -8.29 -12.24
C TRP A 351 -20.96 -7.86 -13.37
N PRO A 352 -20.51 -6.98 -14.28
CA PRO A 352 -21.31 -6.53 -15.42
C PRO A 352 -21.64 -7.65 -16.41
#